data_AF-A0AAU8JKX2-F1
#
_entry.id   AF-A0AAU8JKX2-F1
#
_cell.length_a   1.000
_cell.length_b   1.000
_cell.length_c   1.000
_cell.angle_alpha   90.00
_cell.angle_beta   90.00
_cell.angle_gamma   90.00
#
_symmetry.space_group_name_H-M   'P 1'
#
loop_
_entity.id
_entity.type
_entity.pdbx_description
1 polymer ?
#
loop_
_entity_poly.entity_id
_entity_poly.type
_entity_poly.pdbx_seq_one_letter_code
_entity_poly.pdbx_strand_id
1 'polypeptide(L)'
;MQLGADRIRQVVLSLRTFSQVDQSQKKAFDIQEGIDSTLLLLQNRLQAKAGRPGIKAIKEYGDFPPIECYAGQVNQVFINLLHNSIDALEQKYRKNPDKTTLYDSIIRV
;
A
#
# COMPACT_ATOMS: atom_id res chain seq x y z
N MET A 1 22.54 11.40 11.44
CA MET A 1 21.49 10.58 12.10
C MET A 1 20.06 11.05 11.75
N GLN A 2 19.80 11.56 10.54
CA GLN A 2 18.48 12.09 10.15
C GLN A 2 17.52 11.01 9.59
N LEU A 3 18.06 9.97 8.92
CA LEU A 3 17.30 8.90 8.26
C LEU A 3 16.25 8.18 9.14
N GLY A 4 16.57 7.93 10.42
CA GLY A 4 15.63 7.25 11.33
C GLY A 4 14.44 8.13 11.72
N ALA A 5 14.70 9.40 12.03
CA ALA A 5 13.67 10.36 12.38
C ALA A 5 12.73 10.65 11.20
N ASP A 6 13.29 10.78 10.00
CA ASP A 6 12.51 10.99 8.77
C ASP A 6 11.59 9.80 8.47
N ARG A 7 12.08 8.57 8.66
CA ARG A 7 11.27 7.36 8.47
C ARG A 7 10.13 7.27 9.49
N ILE A 8 10.41 7.55 10.77
CA ILE A 8 9.36 7.57 11.80
C ILE A 8 8.32 8.64 11.47
N ARG A 9 8.75 9.82 11.04
CA ARG A 9 7.84 10.89 10.60
C ARG A 9 6.96 10.44 9.45
N GLN A 10 7.51 9.77 8.44
CA GLN A 10 6.72 9.25 7.31
C GLN A 10 5.68 8.21 7.76
N VAL A 11 6.03 7.31 8.67
CA VAL A 11 5.10 6.32 9.23
C VAL A 11 3.98 7.00 10.00
N VAL A 12 4.31 7.95 10.89
CA VAL A 12 3.31 8.70 11.67
C VAL A 12 2.38 9.52 10.77
N LEU A 13 2.91 10.16 9.73
CA LEU A 13 2.11 10.91 8.75
C LEU A 13 1.18 9.98 7.97
N SER A 14 1.69 8.84 7.49
CA SER A 14 0.88 7.87 6.75
C SER A 14 -0.22 7.26 7.62
N LEU A 15 0.08 6.98 8.89
CA LEU A 15 -0.93 6.58 9.87
C LEU A 15 -1.97 7.67 10.06
N ARG A 16 -1.59 8.94 10.18
CA ARG A 16 -2.54 10.05 10.28
C ARG A 16 -3.42 10.17 9.04
N THR A 17 -2.85 10.11 7.84
CA THR A 17 -3.58 10.16 6.56
C THR A 17 -4.54 8.99 6.45
N PHE A 18 -4.10 7.78 6.79
CA PHE A 18 -4.94 6.58 6.82
C PHE A 18 -6.05 6.67 7.85
N SER A 19 -5.69 7.06 9.08
CA SER A 19 -6.59 7.14 10.21
C SER A 19 -7.52 8.33 10.17
N GLN A 20 -7.38 9.32 9.26
CA GLN A 20 -8.18 10.55 9.23
C GLN A 20 -9.62 10.29 9.68
N VAL A 21 -9.84 10.58 10.97
CA VAL A 21 -10.94 10.08 11.80
C VAL A 21 -12.23 10.85 11.51
N ASP A 22 -12.18 11.88 10.65
CA ASP A 22 -13.35 12.61 10.17
C ASP A 22 -14.10 11.81 9.10
N GLN A 23 -14.61 10.64 9.48
CA GLN A 23 -15.49 9.80 8.66
C GLN A 23 -16.86 10.44 8.38
N SER A 24 -17.15 11.60 8.97
CA SER A 24 -18.46 12.25 8.92
C SER A 24 -18.64 13.24 7.77
N GLN A 25 -17.57 13.66 7.10
CA GLN A 25 -17.65 14.67 6.03
C GLN A 25 -16.78 14.31 4.82
N LYS A 26 -17.27 14.68 3.63
CA LYS A 26 -16.47 14.64 2.42
C LYS A 26 -15.41 15.75 2.49
N LYS A 27 -14.19 15.43 2.07
CA LYS A 27 -13.10 16.40 1.96
C LYS A 27 -12.36 16.13 0.66
N ALA A 28 -11.69 17.17 0.15
CA ALA A 28 -10.74 17.01 -0.94
C ALA A 28 -9.66 16.02 -0.49
N PHE A 29 -9.52 14.94 -1.25
CA PHE A 29 -8.63 13.83 -0.94
C PHE A 29 -7.76 13.52 -2.14
N ASP A 30 -6.46 13.42 -1.88
CA ASP A 30 -5.47 13.00 -2.86
C ASP A 30 -5.40 11.47 -2.89
N ILE A 31 -5.82 10.88 -4.01
CA ILE A 31 -5.84 9.43 -4.19
C ILE A 31 -4.40 8.87 -4.27
N GLN A 32 -3.44 9.61 -4.84
CA GLN A 32 -2.03 9.16 -4.90
C GLN A 32 -1.47 9.07 -3.49
N GLU A 33 -1.73 10.09 -2.65
CA GLU A 33 -1.30 10.09 -1.24
C GLU A 33 -1.94 8.93 -0.45
N GLY A 34 -3.22 8.64 -0.70
CA GLY A 34 -3.94 7.51 -0.11
C GLY A 34 -3.31 6.16 -0.43
N ILE A 35 -3.03 5.91 -1.71
CA ILE A 35 -2.38 4.67 -2.16
C ILE A 35 -0.96 4.57 -1.58
N ASP A 36 -0.19 5.66 -1.62
CA ASP A 36 1.18 5.71 -1.10
C ASP A 36 1.26 5.45 0.40
N SER A 37 0.36 6.06 1.16
CA SER A 37 0.23 5.82 2.60
C SER A 37 -0.09 4.35 2.88
N THR A 38 -1.01 3.77 2.10
CA THR A 38 -1.39 2.36 2.25
C THR A 38 -0.22 1.42 1.92
N LEU A 39 0.53 1.68 0.85
CA LEU A 39 1.73 0.93 0.50
C LEU A 39 2.81 1.02 1.59
N LEU A 40 2.98 2.18 2.22
CA LEU A 40 3.91 2.34 3.34
C LEU A 40 3.48 1.49 4.55
N LEU A 41 2.18 1.51 4.89
CA LEU A 41 1.65 0.68 5.98
C LEU A 41 1.85 -0.82 5.69
N LEU A 42 1.76 -1.22 4.43
CA LEU A 42 1.97 -2.60 3.97
C LEU A 42 3.43 -2.96 3.69
N GLN A 43 4.38 -2.07 3.94
CA GLN A 43 5.79 -2.27 3.61
C GLN A 43 6.36 -3.58 4.17
N ASN A 44 6.01 -3.93 5.42
CA ASN A 44 6.44 -5.18 6.05
C ASN A 44 5.91 -6.43 5.35
N ARG A 45 4.76 -6.33 4.66
CA ARG A 45 4.23 -7.39 3.82
C ARG A 45 4.85 -7.40 2.43
N LEU A 46 5.30 -6.27 1.91
CA LEU A 46 5.96 -6.21 0.59
C LEU A 46 7.40 -6.71 0.64
N GLN A 47 8.08 -6.59 1.78
CA GLN A 47 9.45 -7.09 1.95
C GLN A 47 9.57 -8.60 1.73
N ALA A 48 10.77 -9.05 1.35
CA ALA A 48 11.09 -10.46 1.24
C ALA A 48 10.98 -11.14 2.61
N LYS A 49 10.52 -12.39 2.62
CA LYS A 49 10.36 -13.20 3.83
C LYS A 49 10.98 -14.58 3.61
N ALA A 50 11.23 -15.32 4.69
CA ALA A 50 11.65 -16.71 4.57
C ALA A 50 10.62 -17.49 3.73
N GLY A 51 11.06 -18.04 2.60
CA GLY A 51 10.20 -18.81 1.69
C GLY A 51 9.44 -18.01 0.62
N ARG A 52 9.65 -16.69 0.49
CA ARG A 52 9.18 -15.94 -0.69
C ARG A 52 10.00 -14.68 -1.01
N PRO A 53 10.14 -14.32 -2.29
CA PRO A 53 10.75 -13.04 -2.65
C PRO A 53 9.91 -11.85 -2.18
N GLY A 54 10.53 -10.67 -2.22
CA GLY A 54 9.82 -9.40 -2.00
C GLY A 54 8.88 -9.09 -3.16
N ILE A 55 7.74 -8.48 -2.83
CA ILE A 55 6.75 -8.02 -3.79
C ILE A 55 7.07 -6.57 -4.14
N LYS A 56 7.26 -6.29 -5.43
CA LYS A 56 7.52 -4.95 -5.95
C LYS A 56 6.20 -4.25 -6.26
N ALA A 57 5.96 -3.10 -5.63
CA ALA A 57 4.91 -2.18 -6.05
C ALA A 57 5.45 -1.26 -7.16
N ILE A 58 4.80 -1.24 -8.31
CA ILE A 58 5.05 -0.27 -9.39
C ILE A 58 3.90 0.72 -9.39
N LYS A 59 4.22 2.00 -9.29
CA LYS A 59 3.26 3.11 -9.25
C LYS A 59 3.21 3.75 -10.63
N GLU A 60 2.06 3.66 -11.28
CA GLU A 60 1.75 4.18 -12.61
C GLU A 60 0.59 5.17 -12.49
N TYR A 61 0.80 6.23 -11.70
CA TYR A 61 -0.20 7.26 -11.49
C TYR A 61 -0.34 8.16 -12.72
N GLY A 62 -1.58 8.49 -13.07
CA GLY A 62 -1.89 9.63 -13.93
C GLY A 62 -2.00 10.92 -13.11
N ASP A 63 -2.03 12.05 -13.79
CA ASP A 63 -2.40 13.32 -13.16
C ASP A 63 -3.91 13.36 -12.97
N PHE A 64 -4.35 13.39 -11.72
CA PHE A 64 -5.75 13.61 -11.36
C PHE A 64 -5.84 14.62 -10.21
N PRO A 65 -6.84 15.50 -10.24
CA PRO A 65 -7.06 16.44 -9.15
C PRO A 65 -7.56 15.72 -7.89
N PRO A 66 -7.40 16.32 -6.70
CA PRO A 66 -8.05 15.84 -5.50
C PRO A 66 -9.57 15.71 -5.69
N ILE A 67 -10.15 14.64 -5.15
CA ILE A 67 -11.58 14.36 -5.26
C ILE A 67 -12.29 14.55 -3.93
N GLU A 68 -13.54 15.01 -3.94
CA GLU A 68 -14.34 15.09 -2.71
C GLU A 68 -14.91 13.72 -2.32
N CYS A 69 -14.33 13.10 -1.30
CA CYS A 69 -14.79 11.80 -0.82
C CYS A 69 -14.62 11.63 0.69
N TYR A 70 -15.14 10.52 1.22
CA TYR A 70 -14.86 10.07 2.58
C TYR A 70 -13.51 9.35 2.60
N ALA A 71 -12.43 10.09 2.88
CA ALA A 71 -11.06 9.59 2.84
C ALA A 71 -10.88 8.25 3.59
N GLY A 72 -11.45 8.12 4.79
CA GLY A 72 -11.39 6.87 5.56
C GLY A 72 -12.01 5.66 4.84
N GLN A 73 -13.13 5.83 4.13
CA GLN A 73 -13.75 4.74 3.38
C GLN A 73 -12.91 4.37 2.15
N VAL A 74 -12.34 5.35 1.45
CA VAL A 74 -11.48 5.13 0.29
C VAL A 74 -10.17 4.43 0.71
N ASN A 75 -9.55 4.86 1.81
CA ASN A 75 -8.40 4.18 2.40
C ASN A 75 -8.72 2.72 2.75
N GLN A 76 -9.93 2.45 3.26
CA GLN A 76 -10.37 1.08 3.54
C GLN A 76 -10.51 0.23 2.27
N VAL A 77 -10.91 0.83 1.15
CA VAL A 77 -10.92 0.14 -0.15
C VAL A 77 -9.48 -0.20 -0.57
N PHE A 78 -8.55 0.75 -0.49
CA PHE A 78 -7.15 0.53 -0.88
C PHE A 78 -6.46 -0.55 -0.05
N ILE A 79 -6.57 -0.52 1.28
CA ILE A 79 -5.94 -1.53 2.14
C ILE A 79 -6.47 -2.93 1.83
N ASN A 80 -7.78 -3.06 1.57
CA ASN A 80 -8.41 -4.34 1.27
C ASN A 80 -7.96 -4.89 -0.09
N LEU A 81 -7.96 -4.06 -1.13
CA LEU A 81 -7.53 -4.47 -2.47
C LEU A 81 -6.05 -4.86 -2.50
N LEU A 82 -5.20 -4.09 -1.83
CA LEU A 82 -3.77 -4.39 -1.74
C LEU A 82 -3.49 -5.62 -0.87
N HIS A 83 -4.22 -5.82 0.23
CA HIS A 83 -4.17 -7.06 1.00
C HIS A 83 -4.50 -8.27 0.15
N ASN A 84 -5.62 -8.25 -0.56
CA ASN A 84 -6.05 -9.35 -1.40
C ASN A 84 -5.02 -9.67 -2.49
N SER A 85 -4.42 -8.63 -3.09
CA SER A 85 -3.37 -8.78 -4.09
C SER A 85 -2.12 -9.45 -3.50
N ILE A 86 -1.66 -9.01 -2.33
CA ILE A 86 -0.53 -9.62 -1.61
C ILE A 86 -0.86 -11.08 -1.25
N ASP A 87 -2.05 -11.34 -0.70
CA ASP A 87 -2.49 -12.67 -0.28
C ASP A 87 -2.52 -13.65 -1.45
N ALA A 88 -3.00 -13.21 -2.62
CA ALA A 88 -3.02 -14.01 -3.84
C ALA A 88 -1.59 -14.38 -4.30
N LEU A 89 -0.66 -13.43 -4.25
CA LEU A 89 0.75 -13.69 -4.56
C LEU A 89 1.38 -14.64 -3.55
N GLU A 90 1.18 -14.41 -2.25
CA GLU A 90 1.68 -15.30 -1.19
C GLU A 90 1.13 -16.73 -1.33
N GLN A 91 -0.15 -16.88 -1.67
CA GLN A 91 -0.75 -18.18 -1.93
C GLN A 91 -0.14 -18.88 -3.15
N LYS A 92 0.14 -18.14 -4.23
CA LYS A 92 0.80 -18.69 -5.43
C LYS A 92 2.19 -19.24 -5.11
N TYR A 93 3.00 -18.48 -4.37
CA TYR A 93 4.31 -18.95 -3.89
C TYR A 93 4.21 -20.20 -3.02
N ARG A 94 3.26 -20.24 -2.08
CA ARG A 94 3.07 -21.40 -1.20
C ARG A 94 2.70 -22.68 -1.95
N LYS A 95 1.95 -22.56 -3.05
CA LYS A 95 1.49 -23.71 -3.85
C LYS A 95 2.55 -24.23 -4.85
N ASN A 96 3.44 -23.37 -5.35
CA ASN A 96 4.44 -23.74 -6.36
C ASN A 96 5.76 -22.94 -6.20
N PRO A 97 6.58 -23.25 -5.18
CA PRO A 97 7.82 -22.51 -4.92
C PRO A 97 8.81 -22.55 -6.10
N ASP A 98 8.88 -23.67 -6.83
CA ASP A 98 9.88 -23.88 -7.89
C ASP A 98 9.52 -23.28 -9.27
N LYS A 99 8.26 -22.88 -9.48
CA LYS A 99 7.77 -22.38 -10.78
C LYS A 99 7.54 -20.87 -10.82
N THR A 100 7.77 -20.17 -9.71
CA THR A 100 7.41 -18.77 -9.61
C THR A 100 8.58 -17.90 -10.08
N THR A 101 8.49 -17.40 -11.31
CA THR A 101 9.52 -16.53 -11.88
C THR A 101 9.55 -15.16 -11.16
N LEU A 102 10.68 -14.46 -11.20
CA LEU A 102 10.86 -13.11 -10.62
C LEU A 102 9.78 -12.08 -11.06
N TYR A 103 9.10 -12.34 -12.18
CA TYR A 103 8.03 -11.49 -12.72
C TYR A 103 6.69 -11.66 -12.01
N ASP A 104 6.49 -12.70 -11.22
CA ASP A 104 5.22 -12.97 -10.53
C ASP A 104 5.02 -12.15 -9.25
N SER A 105 6.03 -11.41 -8.78
CA SER A 105 5.99 -10.62 -7.53
C SER A 105 5.74 -9.13 -7.76
N ILE A 106 4.82 -8.78 -8.65
CA ILE A 106 4.56 -7.38 -8.99
C ILE A 106 3.10 -7.03 -8.71
N ILE A 107 2.89 -5.92 -8.00
CA ILE A 107 1.60 -5.24 -7.92
C ILE A 107 1.76 -3.91 -8.64
N ARG A 108 0.86 -3.58 -9.57
CA ARG A 108 0.81 -2.28 -10.24
C ARG A 108 -0.36 -1.49 -9.67
N VAL A 109 -0.12 -0.22 -9.35
CA VAL A 109 -1.12 0.73 -8.83
C VAL A 109 -1.12 2.01 -9.64
#